data_AF-A0A673H6N1-F1
#
_entry.id   AF-A0A673H6N1-F1
#
_cell.length_a   1.000
_cell.length_b   1.000
_cell.length_c   1.000
_cell.angle_alpha   90.00
_cell.angle_beta   90.00
_cell.angle_gamma   90.00
#
_symmetry.space_group_name_H-M   'P 1'
#
loop_
_entity.id
_entity.type
_entity.pdbx_description
1 polymer ?
#
loop_
_entity_poly.entity_id
_entity_poly.type
_entity_poly.pdbx_seq_one_letter_code
_entity_poly.pdbx_strand_id
1 'polypeptide(L)'
;MASAQLTDKELVSELKRLGYTPGPVTESTRPVYLKKLKKLWEEQPQPRGSSSCWLGNTIQSCIIKICLVPSNAICQLTFLSFSVVLHPFGPEFDLHYDVKDRDLILNLLLSLHEHLANVAGEHDCGDLKNSLNRSVSFMSVYLSIYLSIYPITLCVPFSCSLGVCWFLGRLIGADPAQPIEDVSEISRLESIHPRMSFFCRLRRAFFTVIHRVLFVLAGIGVVLGLVYYMKYRWRKEEEETRQMYDMVERIIDVMRSHNEACQENKDLQRYLPIPHVRDSLVQPQDRKKMKKVWDRAVAFLSANESRIRTETQRIGGADFMVWRWLQPSVSPDKMSSMPSKVWQGQAFPLDRRNSPPNSLTPCLKIRNMFDPVMEVGENWHLAIQEAILEKCSDNDGIVHIAVDKNSREGCVYVKCLSAEHSGKAFKALHGSWFDGKLVTVKYLRLDRYHQRFPQALGCNTPLKPSSSCMNSMSRLNQRSSTSSSLGFS
;
A
#
# COMPACT_ATOMS: atom_id res chain seq x y z
N MET A 1 -8.32 -5.93 -3.49
CA MET A 1 -7.73 -6.46 -2.24
C MET A 1 -6.26 -6.08 -2.22
N ALA A 2 -5.81 -5.45 -1.13
CA ALA A 2 -4.47 -4.91 -0.98
C ALA A 2 -3.40 -6.02 -1.05
N SER A 3 -2.34 -5.76 -1.80
CA SER A 3 -1.17 -6.64 -1.90
C SER A 3 -0.41 -6.63 -0.57
N ALA A 4 -0.73 -7.56 0.32
CA ALA A 4 0.14 -7.92 1.43
C ALA A 4 1.52 -8.29 0.84
N GLN A 5 2.59 -7.67 1.35
CA GLN A 5 3.94 -8.00 0.94
C GLN A 5 4.27 -9.42 1.44
N LEU A 6 4.11 -10.43 0.58
CA LEU A 6 4.50 -11.80 0.91
C LEU A 6 6.00 -11.84 1.23
N THR A 7 6.35 -12.45 2.37
CA THR A 7 7.74 -12.72 2.74
C THR A 7 8.34 -13.78 1.81
N ASP A 8 9.67 -13.81 1.70
CA ASP A 8 10.37 -14.72 0.76
C ASP A 8 10.08 -16.20 1.05
N LYS A 9 9.83 -16.55 2.32
CA LYS A 9 9.44 -17.91 2.73
C LYS A 9 8.03 -18.28 2.27
N GLU A 10 7.08 -17.36 2.39
CA GLU A 10 5.68 -17.54 1.96
C GLU A 10 5.58 -17.65 0.44
N LEU A 11 6.36 -16.85 -0.29
CA LEU A 11 6.44 -16.91 -1.75
C LEU A 11 6.88 -18.31 -2.23
N VAL A 12 7.88 -18.90 -1.55
CA VAL A 12 8.39 -20.24 -1.88
C VAL A 12 7.36 -21.33 -1.52
N SER A 13 6.70 -21.24 -0.36
CA SER A 13 5.70 -22.23 0.04
C SER A 13 4.48 -22.22 -0.90
N GLU A 14 4.05 -21.04 -1.33
CA GLU A 14 2.90 -20.88 -2.21
C GLU A 14 3.19 -21.39 -3.63
N LEU A 15 4.40 -21.12 -4.15
CA LEU A 15 4.84 -21.68 -5.44
C LEU A 15 4.93 -23.21 -5.38
N LYS A 16 5.46 -23.77 -4.28
CA LYS A 16 5.51 -25.24 -4.08
C LYS A 16 4.11 -25.86 -4.01
N ARG A 17 3.16 -25.20 -3.35
CA ARG A 17 1.75 -25.64 -3.29
C ARG A 17 1.11 -25.74 -4.67
N LEU A 18 1.49 -24.84 -5.58
CA LEU A 18 1.03 -24.81 -6.97
C LEU A 18 1.88 -25.69 -7.90
N GLY A 19 2.74 -26.57 -7.36
CA GLY A 19 3.52 -27.54 -8.12
C GLY A 19 4.80 -26.98 -8.77
N TYR A 20 5.24 -25.77 -8.40
CA TYR A 20 6.47 -25.16 -8.91
C TYR A 20 7.57 -25.16 -7.84
N THR A 21 8.74 -25.72 -8.14
CA THR A 21 9.91 -25.72 -7.25
C THR A 21 10.87 -24.56 -7.59
N PRO A 22 10.83 -23.42 -6.86
CA PRO A 22 11.73 -22.31 -7.11
C PRO A 22 13.16 -22.59 -6.59
N GLY A 23 14.16 -21.99 -7.25
CA GLY A 23 15.53 -21.88 -6.74
C GLY A 23 15.66 -20.77 -5.68
N PRO A 24 16.89 -20.39 -5.26
CA PRO A 24 17.08 -19.40 -4.21
C PRO A 24 16.44 -18.05 -4.55
N VAL A 25 15.69 -17.49 -3.59
CA VAL A 25 15.06 -16.18 -3.71
C VAL A 25 16.10 -15.12 -3.34
N THR A 26 16.49 -14.34 -4.35
CA THR A 26 17.41 -13.21 -4.26
C THR A 26 16.68 -11.96 -4.74
N GLU A 27 17.24 -10.78 -4.49
CA GLU A 27 16.64 -9.50 -4.88
C GLU A 27 16.32 -9.42 -6.39
N SER A 28 17.14 -10.06 -7.24
CA SER A 28 16.94 -10.12 -8.68
C SER A 28 15.92 -11.17 -9.13
N THR A 29 15.74 -12.26 -8.38
CA THR A 29 14.83 -13.38 -8.75
C THR A 29 13.43 -13.24 -8.15
N ARG A 30 13.26 -12.48 -7.06
CA ARG A 30 11.98 -12.21 -6.39
C ARG A 30 10.87 -11.67 -7.31
N PRO A 31 11.09 -10.63 -8.16
CA PRO A 31 10.02 -10.11 -9.02
C PRO A 31 9.56 -11.12 -10.09
N VAL A 32 10.47 -12.00 -10.55
CA VAL A 32 10.15 -13.07 -11.51
C VAL A 32 9.23 -14.10 -10.87
N TYR A 33 9.52 -14.51 -9.63
CA TYR A 33 8.69 -15.45 -8.88
C TYR A 33 7.32 -14.88 -8.51
N LEU A 34 7.22 -13.60 -8.15
CA LEU A 34 5.93 -12.94 -7.91
C LEU A 34 5.06 -12.92 -9.17
N LYS A 35 5.66 -12.64 -10.34
CA LYS A 35 4.94 -12.67 -11.63
C LYS A 35 4.48 -14.08 -11.99
N LYS A 36 5.30 -15.10 -11.69
CA LYS A 36 4.96 -16.51 -11.92
C LYS A 36 3.83 -16.98 -10.99
N LEU A 37 3.85 -16.59 -9.72
CA LEU A 37 2.80 -16.89 -8.75
C LEU A 37 1.44 -16.33 -9.20
N LYS A 38 1.42 -15.05 -9.64
CA LYS A 38 0.19 -14.42 -10.16
C LYS A 38 -0.38 -15.18 -11.35
N LYS A 39 0.48 -15.61 -12.28
CA LYS A 39 0.07 -16.39 -13.45
C LYS A 39 -0.52 -17.75 -13.07
N LEU A 40 0.08 -18.44 -12.09
CA LEU A 40 -0.43 -19.75 -11.61
C LEU A 40 -1.77 -19.63 -10.87
N TRP A 41 -2.03 -18.49 -10.20
CA TRP A 41 -3.35 -18.21 -9.63
C TRP A 41 -4.40 -17.90 -10.71
N GLU A 42 -4.01 -17.27 -11.83
CA GLU A 42 -4.89 -16.99 -12.97
C GLU A 42 -5.19 -18.23 -13.82
N GLU A 43 -4.29 -19.22 -13.86
CA GLU A 43 -4.44 -20.48 -14.60
C GLU A 43 -5.32 -21.54 -13.88
N GLN A 44 -5.71 -21.30 -12.62
CA GLN A 44 -6.66 -22.18 -11.92
C GLN A 44 -8.09 -21.99 -12.48
N PRO A 45 -8.82 -23.06 -12.82
CA PRO A 45 -10.21 -22.95 -13.25
C PRO A 45 -11.07 -22.38 -12.12
N GLN A 46 -11.54 -21.13 -12.25
CA GLN A 46 -12.62 -20.64 -11.39
C GLN A 46 -13.94 -21.36 -11.74
N PRO A 47 -14.75 -21.76 -10.75
CA PRO A 47 -16.12 -22.18 -11.00
C PRO A 47 -16.86 -21.03 -11.67
N ARG A 48 -17.44 -21.30 -12.84
CA ARG A 48 -18.23 -20.34 -13.62
C ARG A 48 -19.38 -19.82 -12.77
N GLY A 49 -19.22 -18.61 -12.24
CA GLY A 49 -20.33 -17.77 -11.80
C GLY A 49 -21.19 -17.47 -13.03
N SER A 50 -22.38 -18.05 -13.02
CA SER A 50 -23.45 -17.87 -14.00
C SER A 50 -23.67 -16.40 -14.37
N SER A 51 -23.28 -16.07 -15.59
CA SER A 51 -23.64 -14.83 -16.28
C SER A 51 -25.07 -14.98 -16.80
N SER A 52 -25.98 -14.17 -16.28
CA SER A 52 -27.38 -14.11 -16.72
C SER A 52 -27.49 -13.33 -18.03
N CYS A 53 -27.71 -14.05 -19.14
CA CYS A 53 -28.27 -13.48 -20.35
C CYS A 53 -29.77 -13.21 -20.13
N TRP A 54 -30.17 -11.97 -20.37
CA TRP A 54 -31.56 -11.59 -20.58
C TRP A 54 -32.06 -12.16 -21.92
N LEU A 55 -33.18 -12.89 -21.91
CA LEU A 55 -34.26 -12.72 -22.89
C LEU A 55 -35.53 -13.46 -22.42
N GLY A 56 -36.64 -12.70 -22.30
CA GLY A 56 -37.96 -13.11 -22.79
C GLY A 56 -38.77 -14.15 -22.02
N ASN A 57 -39.66 -13.64 -21.16
CA ASN A 57 -41.07 -14.03 -20.95
C ASN A 57 -41.43 -15.53 -20.81
N THR A 58 -42.07 -15.90 -19.70
CA THR A 58 -43.52 -16.21 -19.61
C THR A 58 -43.85 -16.94 -18.28
N ILE A 59 -44.52 -16.22 -17.36
CA ILE A 59 -45.60 -16.68 -16.47
C ILE A 59 -45.32 -17.66 -15.29
N GLN A 60 -45.68 -17.14 -14.10
CA GLN A 60 -46.15 -17.77 -12.85
C GLN A 60 -45.16 -18.45 -11.87
N SER A 61 -44.97 -17.69 -10.77
CA SER A 61 -45.26 -18.12 -9.40
C SER A 61 -44.32 -19.13 -8.73
N CYS A 62 -43.39 -18.61 -7.91
CA CYS A 62 -43.21 -18.96 -6.49
C CYS A 62 -41.89 -18.36 -5.99
N ILE A 63 -41.92 -17.10 -5.52
CA ILE A 63 -40.79 -16.51 -4.80
C ILE A 63 -40.82 -17.03 -3.36
N ILE A 64 -39.99 -18.02 -3.10
CA ILE A 64 -39.48 -18.35 -1.77
C ILE A 64 -38.63 -17.17 -1.31
N LYS A 65 -39.10 -16.46 -0.28
CA LYS A 65 -38.28 -15.49 0.47
C LYS A 65 -37.26 -16.27 1.30
N ILE A 66 -36.02 -16.33 0.83
CA ILE A 66 -34.87 -16.73 1.64
C ILE A 66 -34.45 -15.50 2.47
N CYS A 67 -34.78 -15.51 3.75
CA CYS A 67 -34.08 -14.70 4.75
C CYS A 67 -32.80 -15.44 5.15
N LEU A 68 -31.65 -14.82 4.89
CA LEU A 68 -30.37 -15.15 5.48
C LEU A 68 -30.36 -14.84 6.98
N VAL A 69 -30.19 -15.86 7.84
CA VAL A 69 -29.43 -15.77 9.10
C VAL A 69 -28.68 -17.10 9.29
N PRO A 70 -27.39 -17.10 9.66
CA PRO A 70 -26.56 -18.29 9.74
C PRO A 70 -26.64 -18.95 11.12
N SER A 71 -26.83 -20.27 11.19
CA SER A 71 -26.30 -21.10 12.28
C SER A 71 -26.38 -22.58 11.95
N ASN A 72 -25.30 -23.27 12.31
CA ASN A 72 -25.06 -24.69 12.07
C ASN A 72 -26.19 -25.57 12.60
N ALA A 73 -26.84 -26.31 11.71
CA ALA A 73 -27.47 -27.60 12.02
C ALA A 73 -27.67 -28.38 10.72
N ILE A 74 -27.05 -29.55 10.65
CA ILE A 74 -27.22 -30.53 9.58
C ILE A 74 -28.65 -31.06 9.70
N CYS A 75 -29.53 -30.77 8.73
CA CYS A 75 -30.85 -31.40 8.64
C CYS A 75 -30.87 -32.34 7.43
N GLN A 76 -30.88 -33.65 7.73
CA GLN A 76 -31.19 -34.71 6.78
C GLN A 76 -32.59 -34.50 6.20
N LEU A 77 -32.68 -34.58 4.87
CA LEU A 77 -33.93 -34.63 4.12
C LEU A 77 -34.63 -35.97 4.37
N THR A 78 -35.59 -36.01 5.30
CA THR A 78 -36.61 -37.06 5.31
C THR A 78 -37.82 -36.59 4.51
N PHE A 79 -38.04 -37.23 3.37
CA PHE A 79 -39.28 -37.20 2.62
C PHE A 79 -40.43 -37.64 3.53
N LEU A 80 -41.35 -36.73 3.87
CA LEU A 80 -42.63 -37.06 4.48
C LEU A 80 -43.72 -36.87 3.42
N SER A 81 -44.36 -37.98 3.10
CA SER A 81 -45.54 -38.12 2.26
C SER A 81 -46.63 -37.13 2.69
N PHE A 82 -47.06 -36.29 1.74
CA PHE A 82 -48.21 -35.40 1.92
C PHE A 82 -49.50 -36.23 1.91
N SER A 83 -49.95 -36.67 3.09
CA SER A 83 -51.35 -37.03 3.29
C SER A 83 -52.14 -35.73 3.43
N VAL A 84 -53.14 -35.53 2.57
CA VAL A 84 -54.07 -34.38 2.66
C VAL A 84 -54.86 -34.54 3.95
N VAL A 85 -54.45 -33.84 5.00
CA VAL A 85 -55.19 -33.77 6.26
C VAL A 85 -56.38 -32.82 6.04
N LEU A 86 -57.58 -33.39 5.88
CA LEU A 86 -58.82 -32.62 6.05
C LEU A 86 -58.89 -32.18 7.51
N HIS A 87 -58.62 -30.90 7.73
CA HIS A 87 -58.63 -30.19 9.00
C HIS A 87 -57.73 -30.75 10.13
N PRO A 88 -57.25 -29.87 11.02
CA PRO A 88 -56.14 -30.17 11.93
C PRO A 88 -56.49 -31.12 13.07
N PHE A 89 -57.78 -31.43 13.27
CA PHE A 89 -58.28 -32.33 14.30
C PHE A 89 -58.23 -33.81 13.89
N GLY A 90 -57.84 -34.09 12.64
CA GLY A 90 -57.72 -35.45 12.11
C GLY A 90 -59.05 -36.18 11.92
N PRO A 91 -59.02 -37.39 11.34
CA PRO A 91 -60.21 -38.14 10.99
C PRO A 91 -60.99 -38.71 12.19
N GLU A 92 -60.39 -38.76 13.39
CA GLU A 92 -61.07 -39.22 14.60
C GLU A 92 -62.14 -38.22 15.10
N PHE A 93 -61.91 -36.93 14.88
CA PHE A 93 -62.87 -35.88 15.22
C PHE A 93 -64.13 -35.97 14.35
N ASP A 94 -63.97 -36.33 13.07
CA ASP A 94 -65.08 -36.55 12.13
C ASP A 94 -65.95 -37.77 12.48
N LEU A 95 -65.40 -38.73 13.24
CA LEU A 95 -66.09 -39.95 13.67
C LEU A 95 -66.90 -39.76 14.97
N HIS A 96 -66.59 -38.74 15.76
CA HIS A 96 -67.16 -38.54 17.09
C HIS A 96 -68.38 -37.61 17.11
N TYR A 97 -68.57 -36.81 16.06
CA TYR A 97 -69.62 -35.78 16.00
C TYR A 97 -70.46 -35.89 14.74
N ASP A 98 -71.75 -35.54 14.87
CA ASP A 98 -72.60 -35.34 13.71
C ASP A 98 -72.11 -34.13 12.89
N VAL A 99 -72.41 -34.14 11.59
CA VAL A 99 -71.94 -33.14 10.62
C VAL A 99 -72.29 -31.71 11.07
N LYS A 100 -73.47 -31.53 11.68
CA LYS A 100 -73.94 -30.22 12.16
C LYS A 100 -73.14 -29.70 13.35
N ASP A 101 -72.81 -30.58 14.29
CA ASP A 101 -72.05 -30.23 15.49
C ASP A 101 -70.60 -29.90 15.11
N ARG A 102 -70.01 -30.68 14.21
CA ARG A 102 -68.68 -30.40 13.66
C ARG A 102 -68.59 -29.02 13.02
N ASP A 103 -69.55 -28.68 12.16
CA ASP A 103 -69.56 -27.40 11.48
C ASP A 103 -69.79 -26.24 12.46
N LEU A 104 -70.64 -26.40 13.46
CA LEU A 104 -70.85 -25.41 14.52
C LEU A 104 -69.54 -25.15 15.30
N ILE A 105 -68.85 -26.23 15.67
CA ILE A 105 -67.58 -26.19 16.40
C ILE A 105 -66.49 -25.46 15.60
N LEU A 106 -66.30 -25.86 14.34
CA LEU A 106 -65.26 -25.28 13.49
C LEU A 106 -65.53 -23.80 13.21
N ASN A 107 -66.79 -23.39 13.04
CA ASN A 107 -67.16 -22.00 12.87
C ASN A 107 -66.93 -21.17 14.15
N LEU A 108 -67.25 -21.71 15.33
CA LEU A 108 -66.98 -21.04 16.61
C LEU A 108 -65.47 -20.86 16.84
N LEU A 109 -64.68 -21.89 16.57
CA LEU A 109 -63.22 -21.83 16.69
C LEU A 109 -62.62 -20.81 15.73
N LEU A 110 -63.09 -20.79 14.48
CA LEU A 110 -62.65 -19.83 13.48
C LEU A 110 -63.00 -18.40 13.90
N SER A 111 -64.22 -18.18 14.41
CA SER A 111 -64.66 -16.88 14.92
C SER A 111 -63.82 -16.41 16.11
N LEU A 112 -63.46 -17.32 17.02
CA LEU A 112 -62.58 -17.01 18.15
C LEU A 112 -61.17 -16.66 17.69
N HIS A 113 -60.61 -17.45 16.78
CA HIS A 113 -59.29 -17.19 16.19
C HIS A 113 -59.24 -15.84 15.48
N GLU A 114 -60.27 -15.50 14.69
CA GLU A 114 -60.37 -14.21 14.00
C GLU A 114 -60.49 -13.04 14.99
N HIS A 115 -61.26 -13.21 16.08
CA HIS A 115 -61.35 -12.21 17.14
C HIS A 115 -60.00 -11.96 17.83
N LEU A 116 -59.30 -13.03 18.23
CA LEU A 116 -57.98 -12.94 18.85
C LEU A 116 -56.93 -12.34 17.90
N ALA A 117 -56.98 -12.68 16.62
CA ALA A 117 -56.10 -12.11 15.60
C ALA A 117 -56.35 -10.60 15.41
N ASN A 118 -57.61 -10.15 15.47
CA ASN A 118 -57.97 -8.73 15.39
C ASN A 118 -57.50 -7.96 16.63
N VAL A 119 -57.73 -8.49 17.85
CA VAL A 119 -57.25 -7.87 19.11
C VAL A 119 -55.73 -7.74 19.13
N ALA A 120 -55.01 -8.78 18.71
CA ALA A 120 -53.55 -8.73 18.60
C ALA A 120 -53.07 -7.75 17.51
N GLY A 121 -53.82 -7.64 16.41
CA GLY A 121 -53.57 -6.68 15.34
C GLY A 121 -53.74 -5.23 15.77
N GLU A 122 -54.82 -4.93 16.51
CA GLU A 122 -55.08 -3.60 17.06
C GLU A 122 -54.05 -3.20 18.13
N HIS A 123 -53.62 -4.14 18.98
CA HIS A 123 -52.56 -3.89 19.95
C HIS A 123 -51.23 -3.50 19.27
N ASP A 124 -50.81 -4.24 18.24
CA ASP A 124 -49.54 -3.98 17.56
C ASP A 124 -49.58 -2.76 16.64
N CYS A 125 -50.77 -2.29 16.27
CA CYS A 125 -51.00 -1.14 15.39
C CYS A 125 -51.46 0.13 16.13
N GLY A 126 -51.90 -0.01 17.38
CA GLY A 126 -52.44 1.07 18.20
C GLY A 126 -51.38 2.07 18.62
N ASP A 127 -51.81 3.30 18.87
CA ASP A 127 -50.93 4.34 19.38
C ASP A 127 -50.59 4.09 20.87
N LEU A 128 -49.37 4.48 21.26
CA LEU A 128 -48.74 4.26 22.57
C LEU A 128 -49.54 4.78 23.80
N LYS A 129 -50.66 5.49 23.58
CA LYS A 129 -51.46 6.13 24.63
C LYS A 129 -52.51 5.20 25.26
N ASN A 130 -52.97 4.17 24.55
CA ASN A 130 -53.90 3.17 25.06
C ASN A 130 -53.40 1.77 24.70
N SER A 131 -52.34 1.30 25.36
CA SER A 131 -51.91 -0.09 25.24
C SER A 131 -53.00 -0.99 25.83
N LEU A 132 -53.94 -1.45 25.00
CA LEU A 132 -54.83 -2.53 25.37
C LEU A 132 -54.00 -3.75 25.75
N ASN A 133 -54.48 -4.61 26.64
CA ASN A 133 -53.78 -5.86 26.89
C ASN A 133 -53.83 -6.72 25.61
N ARG A 134 -52.68 -7.14 25.10
CA ARG A 134 -52.56 -8.07 23.95
C ARG A 134 -53.25 -9.43 24.20
N SER A 135 -53.58 -9.72 25.46
CA SER A 135 -54.28 -10.92 25.91
C SER A 135 -55.77 -10.64 26.18
N VAL A 136 -56.61 -11.60 25.83
CA VAL A 136 -58.04 -11.62 26.19
C VAL A 136 -58.23 -12.46 27.45
N SER A 137 -58.99 -11.95 28.43
CA SER A 137 -59.32 -12.63 29.69
C SER A 137 -60.51 -13.59 29.52
N PHE A 138 -60.52 -14.68 30.31
CA PHE A 138 -61.36 -15.88 30.24
C PHE A 138 -62.89 -15.71 30.44
N MET A 139 -63.46 -14.51 30.27
CA MET A 139 -64.86 -14.22 30.61
C MET A 139 -65.85 -14.42 29.45
N SER A 140 -65.68 -15.47 28.64
CA SER A 140 -66.76 -15.93 27.76
C SER A 140 -67.19 -17.34 28.15
N VAL A 141 -68.38 -17.43 28.75
CA VAL A 141 -69.08 -18.64 29.22
C VAL A 141 -69.08 -19.78 28.18
N TYR A 142 -69.02 -19.46 26.89
CA TYR A 142 -68.97 -20.40 25.78
C TYR A 142 -67.74 -21.33 25.77
N LEU A 143 -66.58 -20.87 26.25
CA LEU A 143 -65.33 -21.65 26.20
C LEU A 143 -65.13 -22.54 27.43
N SER A 144 -65.73 -22.18 28.57
CA SER A 144 -65.75 -23.01 29.78
C SER A 144 -66.58 -24.29 29.59
N ILE A 145 -67.68 -24.21 28.83
CA ILE A 145 -68.47 -25.39 28.45
C ILE A 145 -67.65 -26.28 27.50
N TYR A 146 -66.84 -25.67 26.63
CA TYR A 146 -66.03 -26.37 25.63
C TYR A 146 -64.85 -27.14 26.24
N LEU A 147 -64.12 -26.52 27.18
CA LEU A 147 -63.01 -27.16 27.90
C LEU A 147 -63.46 -28.19 28.96
N SER A 148 -64.75 -28.18 29.35
CA SER A 148 -65.34 -29.20 30.23
C SER A 148 -65.67 -30.51 29.48
N ILE A 149 -65.91 -30.45 28.17
CA ILE A 149 -66.25 -31.60 27.34
C ILE A 149 -65.00 -32.35 26.82
N TYR A 150 -63.83 -31.72 26.85
CA TYR A 150 -62.57 -32.30 26.38
C TYR A 150 -61.39 -32.07 27.33
N PRO A 151 -60.83 -33.11 27.98
CA PRO A 151 -59.49 -33.01 28.54
C PRO A 151 -58.45 -32.95 27.40
N ILE A 152 -57.31 -32.31 27.68
CA ILE A 152 -56.14 -32.07 26.80
C ILE A 152 -55.56 -33.35 26.15
N THR A 153 -56.11 -34.53 26.45
CA THR A 153 -55.65 -35.85 26.03
C THR A 153 -55.65 -36.07 24.51
N LEU A 154 -56.35 -35.26 23.70
CA LEU A 154 -56.35 -35.35 22.23
C LEU A 154 -55.34 -34.42 21.52
N CYS A 155 -54.44 -33.75 22.24
CA CYS A 155 -53.46 -32.78 21.69
C CYS A 155 -52.06 -33.38 21.38
N VAL A 156 -51.97 -34.67 21.05
CA VAL A 156 -50.69 -35.30 20.66
C VAL A 156 -50.86 -35.81 19.22
N PRO A 157 -50.10 -35.24 18.25
CA PRO A 157 -48.66 -35.47 18.25
C PRO A 157 -47.78 -34.20 18.16
N PHE A 158 -46.79 -34.18 19.07
CA PHE A 158 -45.44 -33.65 18.87
C PHE A 158 -45.09 -32.17 19.12
N SER A 159 -45.91 -31.34 19.77
CA SER A 159 -45.38 -30.07 20.33
C SER A 159 -46.27 -29.39 21.38
N CYS A 160 -46.87 -30.14 22.30
CA CYS A 160 -47.58 -29.52 23.44
C CYS A 160 -46.65 -29.27 24.66
N SER A 161 -45.34 -29.44 24.54
CA SER A 161 -44.37 -29.25 25.64
C SER A 161 -43.94 -27.79 25.87
N LEU A 162 -44.54 -26.81 25.19
CA LEU A 162 -44.19 -25.38 25.33
C LEU A 162 -45.40 -24.45 25.61
N GLY A 163 -46.58 -24.99 25.93
CA GLY A 163 -47.77 -24.16 26.19
C GLY A 163 -48.30 -23.42 24.95
N VAL A 164 -48.03 -23.94 23.75
CA VAL A 164 -48.44 -23.35 22.47
C VAL A 164 -49.44 -24.29 21.79
N CYS A 165 -50.71 -23.92 21.78
CA CYS A 165 -51.72 -24.60 20.98
C CYS A 165 -51.68 -24.01 19.57
N TRP A 166 -51.25 -24.79 18.58
CA TRP A 166 -51.05 -24.33 17.19
C TRP A 166 -52.29 -23.63 16.59
N PHE A 167 -53.49 -23.94 17.09
CA PHE A 167 -54.77 -23.38 16.61
C PHE A 167 -55.25 -22.13 17.33
N LEU A 168 -54.94 -21.98 18.60
CA LEU A 168 -55.52 -20.94 19.47
C LEU A 168 -54.51 -19.87 19.90
N GLY A 169 -53.21 -20.11 19.67
CA GLY A 169 -52.13 -19.20 20.05
C GLY A 169 -51.43 -19.62 21.35
N ARG A 170 -50.82 -18.64 22.04
CA ARG A 170 -50.09 -18.86 23.30
C ARG A 170 -51.08 -18.83 24.48
N LEU A 171 -51.04 -19.88 25.29
CA LEU A 171 -51.84 -20.01 26.52
C LEU A 171 -51.03 -19.46 27.69
N ILE A 172 -51.62 -18.56 28.47
CA ILE A 172 -50.95 -17.91 29.61
C ILE A 172 -51.70 -18.25 30.89
N GLY A 173 -51.02 -18.94 31.81
CA GLY A 173 -51.53 -19.27 33.14
C GLY A 173 -51.48 -18.07 34.10
N ALA A 174 -51.82 -18.30 35.38
CA ALA A 174 -51.69 -17.27 36.42
C ALA A 174 -50.23 -16.86 36.69
N ASP A 175 -49.27 -17.76 36.48
CA ASP A 175 -47.83 -17.52 36.50
C ASP A 175 -47.22 -17.82 35.11
N PRO A 176 -46.58 -16.86 34.42
CA PRO A 176 -46.05 -17.03 33.06
C PRO A 176 -44.80 -17.93 32.97
N ALA A 177 -44.23 -18.38 34.09
CA ALA A 177 -42.97 -19.14 34.12
C ALA A 177 -43.14 -20.66 34.30
N GLN A 178 -44.33 -21.16 34.65
CA GLN A 178 -44.58 -22.58 34.89
C GLN A 178 -45.28 -23.26 33.70
N PRO A 179 -44.94 -24.52 33.37
CA PRO A 179 -45.65 -25.28 32.36
C PRO A 179 -47.06 -25.63 32.88
N ILE A 180 -48.07 -25.35 32.06
CA ILE A 180 -49.48 -25.56 32.40
C ILE A 180 -49.79 -27.06 32.27
N GLU A 181 -50.14 -27.71 33.37
CA GLU A 181 -50.48 -29.14 33.41
C GLU A 181 -52.00 -29.39 33.38
N ASP A 182 -52.82 -28.41 33.79
CA ASP A 182 -54.28 -28.54 33.84
C ASP A 182 -55.03 -27.36 33.16
N VAL A 183 -56.20 -27.69 32.61
CA VAL A 183 -57.11 -26.80 31.87
C VAL A 183 -57.59 -25.62 32.73
N SER A 184 -57.80 -25.84 34.02
CA SER A 184 -58.30 -24.83 34.96
C SER A 184 -57.33 -23.70 35.28
N GLU A 185 -56.05 -23.83 34.88
CA GLU A 185 -55.00 -22.85 35.19
C GLU A 185 -54.83 -21.78 34.10
N ILE A 186 -55.49 -21.94 32.96
CA ILE A 186 -55.38 -21.03 31.82
C ILE A 186 -56.18 -19.75 32.11
N SER A 187 -55.50 -18.60 32.20
CA SER A 187 -56.14 -17.32 32.56
C SER A 187 -56.32 -16.37 31.36
N ARG A 188 -55.43 -16.48 30.37
CA ARG A 188 -55.31 -15.52 29.25
C ARG A 188 -54.94 -16.24 27.96
N LEU A 189 -55.47 -15.72 26.85
CA LEU A 189 -55.20 -16.23 25.50
C LEU A 189 -54.57 -15.14 24.63
N GLU A 190 -53.51 -15.48 23.90
CA GLU A 190 -52.78 -14.54 23.04
C GLU A 190 -52.58 -15.13 21.63
N SER A 191 -52.93 -14.36 20.58
CA SER A 191 -52.66 -14.79 19.20
C SER A 191 -51.20 -14.53 18.78
N ILE A 192 -50.60 -15.53 18.12
CA ILE A 192 -49.28 -15.45 17.49
C ILE A 192 -49.36 -14.75 16.13
N HIS A 193 -50.54 -14.75 15.51
CA HIS A 193 -50.78 -14.21 14.17
C HIS A 193 -51.72 -13.00 14.24
N PRO A 194 -51.16 -11.78 14.43
CA PRO A 194 -51.96 -10.55 14.46
C PRO A 194 -52.45 -10.19 13.05
N ARG A 195 -53.76 -9.96 12.91
CA ARG A 195 -54.35 -9.48 11.66
C ARG A 195 -54.26 -7.96 11.60
N MET A 196 -53.15 -7.46 11.05
CA MET A 196 -52.91 -6.02 10.96
C MET A 196 -53.56 -5.40 9.71
N SER A 197 -54.04 -4.16 9.82
CA SER A 197 -54.55 -3.38 8.67
C SER A 197 -53.45 -3.06 7.66
N PHE A 198 -53.82 -2.82 6.40
CA PHE A 198 -52.86 -2.52 5.33
C PHE A 198 -51.98 -1.31 5.65
N PHE A 199 -52.59 -0.23 6.17
CA PHE A 199 -51.87 0.99 6.54
C PHE A 199 -50.86 0.78 7.67
N CYS A 200 -51.19 -0.05 8.65
CA CYS A 200 -50.27 -0.38 9.74
C CYS A 200 -49.06 -1.19 9.24
N ARG A 201 -49.28 -2.18 8.37
CA ARG A 201 -48.20 -2.95 7.73
C ARG A 201 -47.30 -2.04 6.90
N LEU A 202 -47.91 -1.13 6.11
CA LEU A 202 -47.17 -0.18 5.28
C LEU A 202 -46.35 0.80 6.13
N ARG A 203 -46.95 1.38 7.18
CA ARG A 203 -46.27 2.29 8.12
C ARG A 203 -45.06 1.61 8.76
N ARG A 204 -45.24 0.41 9.31
CA ARG A 204 -44.17 -0.35 9.98
C ARG A 204 -43.07 -0.78 8.99
N ALA A 205 -43.46 -1.22 7.80
CA ALA A 205 -42.51 -1.55 6.74
C ALA A 205 -41.69 -0.32 6.31
N PHE A 206 -42.34 0.82 6.12
CA PHE A 206 -41.70 2.08 5.76
C PHE A 206 -40.68 2.54 6.81
N PHE A 207 -41.06 2.58 8.09
CA PHE A 207 -40.12 2.92 9.17
C PHE A 207 -38.97 1.93 9.28
N THR A 208 -39.24 0.63 9.14
CA THR A 208 -38.20 -0.40 9.19
C THR A 208 -37.21 -0.24 8.05
N VAL A 209 -37.70 -0.05 6.82
CA VAL A 209 -36.86 0.15 5.63
C VAL A 209 -36.06 1.44 5.76
N ILE A 210 -36.68 2.54 6.17
CA ILE A 210 -35.99 3.81 6.37
C ILE A 210 -34.89 3.70 7.42
N HIS A 211 -35.18 3.12 8.59
CA HIS A 211 -34.16 2.99 9.64
C HIS A 211 -32.99 2.10 9.18
N ARG A 212 -33.28 1.01 8.44
CA ARG A 212 -32.24 0.15 7.86
C ARG A 212 -31.39 0.91 6.83
N VAL A 213 -32.01 1.69 5.95
CA VAL A 213 -31.29 2.52 4.96
C VAL A 213 -30.47 3.61 5.64
N LEU A 214 -31.02 4.31 6.62
CA LEU A 214 -30.32 5.34 7.40
C LEU A 214 -29.10 4.77 8.12
N PHE A 215 -29.20 3.57 8.70
CA PHE A 215 -28.08 2.90 9.36
C PHE A 215 -26.94 2.58 8.36
N VAL A 216 -27.27 2.13 7.15
CA VAL A 216 -26.29 1.89 6.09
C VAL A 216 -25.63 3.19 5.64
N LEU A 217 -26.40 4.27 5.44
CA LEU A 217 -25.87 5.58 5.06
C LEU A 217 -24.97 6.18 6.15
N ALA A 218 -25.34 6.03 7.42
CA ALA A 218 -24.51 6.44 8.55
C ALA A 218 -23.17 5.67 8.56
N GLY A 219 -23.20 4.36 8.31
CA GLY A 219 -21.98 3.55 8.17
C GLY A 219 -21.06 4.03 7.05
N ILE A 220 -21.62 4.34 5.87
CA ILE A 220 -20.86 4.91 4.74
C ILE A 220 -20.27 6.28 5.12
N GLY A 221 -21.03 7.14 5.78
CA GLY A 221 -20.57 8.45 6.25
C GLY A 221 -19.38 8.34 7.20
N VAL A 222 -19.42 7.40 8.16
CA VAL A 222 -18.29 7.15 9.08
C VAL A 222 -17.04 6.69 8.32
N VAL A 223 -17.19 5.74 7.37
CA VAL A 223 -16.05 5.25 6.58
C VAL A 223 -15.45 6.37 5.73
N LEU A 224 -16.26 7.18 5.06
CA LEU A 224 -15.78 8.33 4.28
C LEU A 224 -15.11 9.38 5.16
N GLY A 225 -15.66 9.65 6.35
CA GLY A 225 -15.06 10.55 7.34
C GLY A 225 -13.69 10.07 7.80
N LEU A 226 -13.53 8.78 8.09
CA LEU A 226 -12.25 8.18 8.45
C LEU A 226 -11.23 8.25 7.31
N VAL A 227 -11.63 7.95 6.07
CA VAL A 227 -10.75 8.05 4.90
C VAL A 227 -10.32 9.50 4.67
N TYR A 228 -11.24 10.46 4.77
CA TYR A 228 -10.92 11.87 4.65
C TYR A 228 -9.96 12.33 5.75
N TYR A 229 -10.20 11.90 7.00
CA TYR A 229 -9.31 12.19 8.13
C TYR A 229 -7.91 11.60 7.94
N MET A 230 -7.79 10.34 7.50
CA MET A 230 -6.50 9.71 7.18
C MET A 230 -5.77 10.46 6.07
N LYS A 231 -6.47 10.85 4.99
CA LYS A 231 -5.88 11.64 3.90
C LYS A 231 -5.44 13.02 4.37
N TYR A 232 -6.23 13.68 5.22
CA TYR A 232 -5.85 14.95 5.85
C TYR A 232 -4.60 14.79 6.72
N ARG A 233 -4.56 13.74 7.55
CA ARG A 233 -3.43 13.45 8.44
C ARG A 233 -2.14 13.19 7.65
N TRP A 234 -2.23 12.38 6.58
CA TRP A 234 -1.10 12.10 5.71
C TRP A 234 -0.55 13.37 5.03
N ARG A 235 -1.43 14.22 4.46
CA ARG A 235 -1.01 15.49 3.83
C ARG A 235 -0.35 16.44 4.83
N LYS A 236 -0.88 16.54 6.04
CA LYS A 236 -0.31 17.38 7.09
C LYS A 236 1.10 16.93 7.50
N GLU A 237 1.32 15.62 7.60
CA GLU A 237 2.64 15.07 7.93
C GLU A 237 3.66 15.26 6.78
N GLU A 238 3.21 15.14 5.54
CA GLU A 238 4.02 15.43 4.35
C GLU A 238 4.41 16.92 4.26
N GLU A 239 3.50 17.84 4.59
CA GLU A 239 3.81 19.27 4.68
C GLU A 239 4.81 19.58 5.80
N GLU A 240 4.63 18.99 7.00
CA GLU A 240 5.57 19.18 8.11
C GLU A 240 6.97 18.62 7.80
N THR A 241 7.06 17.49 7.09
CA THR A 241 8.35 16.89 6.68
C THR A 241 9.00 17.69 5.56
N ARG A 242 8.25 18.18 4.57
CA ARG A 242 8.77 19.09 3.54
C ARG A 242 9.31 20.39 4.13
N GLN A 243 8.59 21.01 5.07
CA GLN A 243 9.06 22.21 5.77
C GLN A 243 10.34 21.96 6.57
N MET A 244 10.46 20.78 7.18
CA MET A 244 11.69 20.37 7.85
C MET A 244 12.86 20.26 6.85
N TYR A 245 12.66 19.59 5.71
CA TYR A 245 13.73 19.45 4.71
C TYR A 245 14.12 20.78 4.06
N ASP A 246 13.16 21.64 3.72
CA ASP A 246 13.42 23.00 3.22
C ASP A 246 14.19 23.84 4.25
N MET A 247 13.84 23.73 5.54
CA MET A 247 14.60 24.39 6.60
C MET A 247 16.05 23.87 6.70
N VAL A 248 16.25 22.55 6.61
CA VAL A 248 17.58 21.92 6.64
C VAL A 248 18.43 22.37 5.46
N GLU A 249 17.86 22.41 4.25
CA GLU A 249 18.55 22.88 3.04
C GLU A 249 19.03 24.33 3.21
N ARG A 250 18.15 25.22 3.67
CA ARG A 250 18.51 26.62 3.94
C ARG A 250 19.62 26.77 5.00
N ILE A 251 19.60 25.93 6.05
CA ILE A 251 20.69 25.90 7.05
C ILE A 251 22.01 25.46 6.41
N ILE A 252 21.99 24.42 5.59
CA ILE A 252 23.16 23.91 4.89
C ILE A 252 23.74 24.98 3.96
N ASP A 253 22.89 25.73 3.25
CA ASP A 253 23.32 26.78 2.34
C ASP A 253 24.00 27.94 3.09
N VAL A 254 23.42 28.42 4.19
CA VAL A 254 24.06 29.45 5.04
C VAL A 254 25.42 28.98 5.55
N MET A 255 25.50 27.74 6.02
CA MET A 255 26.75 27.18 6.52
C MET A 255 27.79 26.99 5.42
N ARG A 256 27.36 26.62 4.20
CA ARG A 256 28.24 26.49 3.02
C ARG A 256 28.77 27.86 2.59
N SER A 257 27.91 28.85 2.41
CA SER A 257 28.32 30.20 2.01
C SER A 257 29.23 30.85 3.05
N HIS A 258 28.97 30.64 4.35
CA HIS A 258 29.87 31.10 5.41
C HIS A 258 31.22 30.38 5.35
N ASN A 259 31.25 29.09 5.04
CA ASN A 259 32.50 28.35 4.88
C ASN A 259 33.32 28.87 3.70
N GLU A 260 32.70 29.11 2.54
CA GLU A 260 33.34 29.68 1.34
C GLU A 260 33.92 31.07 1.66
N ALA A 261 33.16 31.93 2.34
CA ALA A 261 33.63 33.25 2.77
C ALA A 261 34.82 33.18 3.75
N CYS A 262 34.86 32.17 4.63
CA CYS A 262 36.00 31.92 5.52
C CYS A 262 37.23 31.34 4.80
N GLN A 263 37.07 30.75 3.62
CA GLN A 263 38.21 30.30 2.82
C GLN A 263 38.88 31.49 2.12
N GLU A 264 38.09 32.45 1.64
CA GLU A 264 38.59 33.68 1.01
C GLU A 264 39.19 34.65 2.05
N ASN A 265 38.57 34.76 3.23
CA ASN A 265 39.01 35.67 4.29
C ASN A 265 39.60 34.87 5.46
N LYS A 266 40.94 34.88 5.57
CA LYS A 266 41.67 34.18 6.66
C LYS A 266 41.33 34.68 8.06
N ASP A 267 40.75 35.87 8.18
CA ASP A 267 40.38 36.49 9.46
C ASP A 267 38.99 36.04 9.98
N LEU A 268 38.20 35.36 9.14
CA LEU A 268 36.84 34.94 9.50
C LEU A 268 36.83 33.58 10.20
N GLN A 269 36.13 33.49 11.33
CA GLN A 269 36.09 32.28 12.16
C GLN A 269 35.30 31.15 11.49
N ARG A 270 35.86 29.93 11.49
CA ARG A 270 35.30 28.73 10.82
C ARG A 270 34.10 28.08 11.55
N TYR A 271 33.45 28.80 12.46
CA TYR A 271 32.27 28.33 13.19
C TYR A 271 31.23 29.45 13.26
N LEU A 272 29.95 29.06 13.31
CA LEU A 272 28.82 29.99 13.32
C LEU A 272 27.87 29.66 14.47
N PRO A 273 27.50 30.62 15.34
CA PRO A 273 26.56 30.37 16.43
C PRO A 273 25.17 29.98 15.91
N ILE A 274 24.56 28.94 16.49
CA ILE A 274 23.20 28.50 16.12
C ILE A 274 22.17 29.64 16.20
N PRO A 275 22.19 30.52 17.24
CA PRO A 275 21.27 31.65 17.29
C PRO A 275 21.44 32.62 16.10
N HIS A 276 22.68 32.81 15.62
CA HIS A 276 22.93 33.69 14.48
C HIS A 276 22.34 33.08 13.20
N VAL A 277 22.56 31.79 12.95
CA VAL A 277 21.99 31.10 11.78
C VAL A 277 20.46 31.15 11.78
N ARG A 278 19.84 30.95 12.96
CA ARG A 278 18.39 31.07 13.10
C ARG A 278 17.91 32.46 12.77
N ASP A 279 18.61 33.47 13.25
CA ASP A 279 18.21 34.86 13.10
C ASP A 279 18.42 35.37 11.66
N SER A 280 19.35 34.76 10.91
CA SER A 280 19.51 34.97 9.46
C SER A 280 18.40 34.31 8.63
N LEU A 281 17.89 33.14 9.06
CA LEU A 281 16.90 32.36 8.31
C LEU A 281 15.45 32.67 8.67
N VAL A 282 15.20 33.07 9.92
CA VAL A 282 13.86 33.27 10.49
C VAL A 282 13.74 34.68 11.03
N GLN A 283 12.87 35.47 10.38
CA GLN A 283 12.56 36.81 10.84
C GLN A 283 11.97 36.79 12.27
N PRO A 284 12.20 37.83 13.09
CA PRO A 284 11.72 37.87 14.48
C PRO A 284 10.22 37.58 14.65
N GLN A 285 9.39 37.97 13.67
CA GLN A 285 7.93 37.79 13.69
C GLN A 285 7.52 36.31 13.56
N ASP A 286 8.27 35.53 12.78
CA ASP A 286 7.93 34.14 12.45
C ASP A 286 8.50 33.11 13.44
N ARG A 287 9.31 33.54 14.42
CA ARG A 287 10.00 32.65 15.36
C ARG A 287 9.07 31.71 16.11
N LYS A 288 7.91 32.20 16.56
CA LYS A 288 6.93 31.37 17.29
C LYS A 288 6.32 30.29 16.38
N LYS A 289 6.03 30.65 15.12
CA LYS A 289 5.42 29.75 14.14
C LYS A 289 6.40 28.67 13.68
N MET A 290 7.66 29.05 13.45
CA MET A 290 8.70 28.16 12.90
C MET A 290 9.48 27.39 13.96
N LYS A 291 9.28 27.65 15.25
CA LYS A 291 10.00 26.96 16.34
C LYS A 291 9.95 25.43 16.23
N LYS A 292 8.77 24.85 16.00
CA LYS A 292 8.60 23.39 15.88
C LYS A 292 9.39 22.83 14.68
N VAL A 293 9.41 23.56 13.57
CA VAL A 293 10.14 23.16 12.35
C VAL A 293 11.64 23.28 12.58
N TRP A 294 12.08 24.38 13.21
CA TRP A 294 13.48 24.63 13.58
C TRP A 294 14.03 23.55 14.50
N ASP A 295 13.36 23.26 15.61
CA ASP A 295 13.83 22.27 16.59
C ASP A 295 13.93 20.86 15.96
N ARG A 296 12.97 20.51 15.10
CA ARG A 296 12.98 19.26 14.34
C ARG A 296 14.11 19.20 13.31
N ALA A 297 14.37 20.31 12.60
CA ALA A 297 15.45 20.42 11.63
C ALA A 297 16.83 20.30 12.29
N VAL A 298 17.03 20.96 13.43
CA VAL A 298 18.27 20.89 14.23
C VAL A 298 18.52 19.45 14.71
N ALA A 299 17.49 18.76 15.20
CA ALA A 299 17.59 17.37 15.63
C ALA A 299 17.90 16.42 14.46
N PHE A 300 17.34 16.67 13.27
CA PHE A 300 17.65 15.91 12.06
C PHE A 300 19.08 16.14 11.59
N LEU A 301 19.54 17.41 11.59
CA LEU A 301 20.91 17.77 11.23
C LEU A 301 21.94 17.08 12.13
N SER A 302 21.75 17.10 13.45
CA SER A 302 22.71 16.48 14.38
C SER A 302 22.76 14.95 14.27
N ALA A 303 21.67 14.30 13.84
CA ALA A 303 21.59 12.85 13.69
C ALA A 303 22.03 12.33 12.32
N ASN A 304 21.80 13.10 11.24
CA ASN A 304 21.92 12.61 9.87
C ASN A 304 22.99 13.32 9.03
N GLU A 305 23.40 14.54 9.37
CA GLU A 305 24.33 15.34 8.54
C GLU A 305 25.75 15.30 9.10
N SER A 306 26.64 14.56 8.43
CA SER A 306 28.04 14.42 8.86
C SER A 306 28.91 15.63 8.53
N ARG A 307 28.47 16.52 7.62
CA ARG A 307 29.23 17.71 7.21
C ARG A 307 29.15 18.84 8.23
N ILE A 308 28.24 18.81 9.19
CA ILE A 308 28.08 19.86 10.19
C ILE A 308 28.23 19.26 11.58
N ARG A 309 29.23 19.73 12.32
CA ARG A 309 29.41 19.35 13.73
C ARG A 309 28.84 20.43 14.63
N THR A 310 28.05 20.00 15.61
CA THR A 310 27.62 20.87 16.71
C THR A 310 28.65 20.82 17.84
N GLU A 311 29.13 21.97 18.28
CA GLU A 311 30.17 22.12 19.31
C GLU A 311 29.80 23.26 20.26
N THR A 312 30.26 23.20 21.51
CA THR A 312 30.13 24.31 22.47
C THR A 312 31.41 25.14 22.41
N GLN A 313 31.29 26.42 22.06
CA GLN A 313 32.42 27.34 21.95
C GLN A 313 32.20 28.53 22.86
N ARG A 314 33.26 28.92 23.58
CA ARG A 314 33.25 30.11 24.43
C ARG A 314 33.51 31.36 23.60
N ILE A 315 32.52 32.22 23.45
CA ILE A 315 32.58 33.48 22.68
C ILE A 315 32.33 34.62 23.66
N GLY A 316 33.31 35.53 23.84
CA GLY A 316 33.16 36.68 24.73
C GLY A 316 32.96 36.31 26.22
N GLY A 317 33.46 35.15 26.65
CA GLY A 317 33.36 34.68 28.04
C GLY A 317 32.13 33.81 28.35
N ALA A 318 31.16 33.73 27.44
CA ALA A 318 29.97 32.88 27.55
C ALA A 318 30.00 31.69 26.58
N ASP A 319 29.40 30.58 26.97
CA ASP A 319 29.37 29.35 26.18
C ASP A 319 28.17 29.34 25.23
N PHE A 320 28.46 29.18 23.93
CA PHE A 320 27.45 29.11 22.88
C PHE A 320 27.52 27.79 22.12
N MET A 321 26.36 27.28 21.72
CA MET A 321 26.30 26.21 20.74
C MET A 321 26.57 26.77 19.35
N VAL A 322 27.59 26.23 18.70
CA VAL A 322 28.04 26.63 17.36
C VAL A 322 27.98 25.45 16.41
N TRP A 323 27.77 25.76 15.14
CA TRP A 323 27.96 24.83 14.04
C TRP A 323 29.30 25.07 13.38
N ARG A 324 30.03 23.98 13.17
CA ARG A 324 31.29 23.95 12.42
C ARG A 324 31.09 23.09 11.19
N TRP A 325 31.39 23.65 10.02
CA TRP A 325 31.39 22.91 8.77
C TRP A 325 32.64 22.02 8.71
N LEU A 326 32.44 20.71 8.76
CA LEU A 326 33.45 19.68 8.60
C LEU A 326 33.58 19.31 7.12
N GLN A 327 34.09 20.24 6.31
CA GLN A 327 34.76 19.82 5.07
C GLN A 327 36.23 19.55 5.40
N PRO A 328 36.86 18.52 4.81
CA PRO A 328 38.31 18.45 4.77
C PRO A 328 38.82 19.75 4.16
N SER A 329 39.48 20.58 4.97
CA SER A 329 40.07 21.81 4.48
C SER A 329 41.12 21.43 3.44
N VAL A 330 40.80 21.68 2.18
CA VAL A 330 41.80 21.76 1.13
C VAL A 330 42.60 23.01 1.47
N SER A 331 43.82 22.82 1.97
CA SER A 331 44.73 23.93 2.25
C SER A 331 44.89 24.80 0.99
N PRO A 332 45.15 26.12 1.12
CA PRO A 332 45.20 27.04 -0.02
C PRO A 332 46.20 26.66 -1.13
N ASP A 333 47.18 25.80 -0.82
CA ASP A 333 48.10 25.20 -1.80
C ASP A 333 47.44 24.14 -2.71
N LYS A 334 46.14 23.86 -2.55
CA LYS A 334 45.39 22.83 -3.31
C LYS A 334 44.07 23.34 -3.90
N MET A 335 43.90 24.65 -4.09
CA MET A 335 42.70 25.24 -4.72
C MET A 335 42.67 25.10 -6.27
N SER A 336 43.59 24.32 -6.87
CA SER A 336 43.55 23.99 -8.32
C SER A 336 43.04 22.58 -8.62
N SER A 337 42.63 21.79 -7.62
CA SER A 337 42.16 20.43 -7.83
C SER A 337 40.73 20.25 -7.32
N MET A 338 39.77 20.20 -8.26
CA MET A 338 38.56 19.40 -8.11
C MET A 338 38.93 18.02 -7.52
N PRO A 339 38.08 17.37 -6.71
CA PRO A 339 38.34 15.99 -6.29
C PRO A 339 38.54 15.16 -7.57
N SER A 340 39.77 14.72 -7.78
CA SER A 340 40.19 14.10 -9.04
C SER A 340 39.35 12.86 -9.27
N LYS A 341 38.67 12.77 -10.42
CA LYS A 341 38.06 11.52 -10.87
C LYS A 341 39.16 10.47 -10.90
N VAL A 342 39.12 9.52 -9.97
CA VAL A 342 40.23 8.61 -9.67
C VAL A 342 39.80 7.16 -9.84
N TRP A 343 40.74 6.33 -10.25
CA TRP A 343 40.57 4.88 -10.34
C TRP A 343 40.74 4.22 -8.96
N GLN A 344 39.78 3.39 -8.55
CA GLN A 344 39.71 2.82 -7.20
C GLN A 344 39.97 1.30 -7.17
N GLY A 345 40.62 0.76 -8.21
CA GLY A 345 40.93 -0.66 -8.34
C GLY A 345 39.89 -1.45 -9.16
N GLN A 346 40.04 -2.78 -9.19
CA GLN A 346 39.17 -3.70 -9.93
C GLN A 346 38.25 -4.46 -8.98
N ALA A 347 36.97 -4.60 -9.37
CA ALA A 347 35.94 -5.28 -8.59
C ALA A 347 36.13 -6.80 -8.53
N PHE A 348 36.69 -7.39 -9.57
CA PHE A 348 36.94 -8.83 -9.67
C PHE A 348 38.08 -9.12 -10.65
N PRO A 349 38.81 -10.23 -10.47
CA PRO A 349 39.72 -10.75 -11.47
C PRO A 349 38.98 -11.03 -12.79
N LEU A 350 39.63 -10.74 -13.91
CA LEU A 350 39.08 -11.01 -15.23
C LEU A 350 39.27 -12.50 -15.56
N ASP A 351 38.17 -13.24 -15.49
CA ASP A 351 38.10 -14.68 -15.73
C ASP A 351 37.22 -14.98 -16.95
N ARG A 352 37.29 -16.21 -17.48
CA ARG A 352 36.44 -16.67 -18.61
C ARG A 352 34.93 -16.53 -18.37
N ARG A 353 34.49 -16.37 -17.11
CA ARG A 353 33.07 -16.18 -16.75
C ARG A 353 32.56 -14.76 -17.00
N ASN A 354 33.44 -13.76 -16.93
CA ASN A 354 33.06 -12.34 -16.96
C ASN A 354 33.63 -11.57 -18.17
N SER A 355 34.53 -12.18 -18.95
CA SER A 355 35.16 -11.57 -20.11
C SER A 355 35.15 -12.48 -21.35
N PRO A 356 35.03 -11.92 -22.57
CA PRO A 356 35.21 -12.69 -23.80
C PRO A 356 36.61 -13.31 -23.85
N PRO A 357 36.77 -14.57 -24.31
CA PRO A 357 38.06 -15.27 -24.27
C PRO A 357 39.12 -14.63 -25.16
N ASN A 358 38.70 -14.05 -26.31
CA ASN A 358 39.57 -13.40 -27.27
C ASN A 358 39.05 -12.00 -27.61
N SER A 359 39.96 -11.11 -27.98
CA SER A 359 39.63 -9.76 -28.41
C SER A 359 39.05 -9.79 -29.82
N LEU A 360 37.74 -9.52 -29.93
CA LEU A 360 37.00 -9.73 -31.17
C LEU A 360 37.15 -8.58 -32.18
N THR A 361 37.33 -7.34 -31.70
CA THR A 361 37.36 -6.15 -32.56
C THR A 361 38.30 -5.06 -32.00
N PRO A 362 38.85 -4.17 -32.84
CA PRO A 362 39.74 -3.08 -32.40
C PRO A 362 39.01 -1.91 -31.71
N CYS A 363 37.68 -1.95 -31.57
CA CYS A 363 36.90 -0.86 -30.98
C CYS A 363 36.17 -1.30 -29.71
N LEU A 364 36.08 -0.38 -28.75
CA LEU A 364 35.45 -0.59 -27.45
C LEU A 364 34.36 0.45 -27.18
N LYS A 365 33.28 0.01 -26.54
CA LYS A 365 32.27 0.85 -25.89
C LYS A 365 32.42 0.68 -24.38
N ILE A 366 32.77 1.77 -23.70
CA ILE A 366 32.90 1.87 -22.26
C ILE A 366 31.62 2.54 -21.73
N ARG A 367 31.06 2.03 -20.65
CA ARG A 367 29.86 2.55 -19.99
C ARG A 367 30.17 2.97 -18.56
N ASN A 368 29.35 3.88 -18.04
CA ASN A 368 29.37 4.33 -16.65
C ASN A 368 30.65 5.10 -16.27
N MET A 369 31.24 5.83 -17.23
CA MET A 369 32.43 6.66 -16.99
C MET A 369 32.10 8.03 -16.39
N PHE A 370 30.88 8.53 -16.58
CA PHE A 370 30.44 9.84 -16.11
C PHE A 370 28.90 9.88 -16.00
N ASP A 371 28.35 10.95 -15.42
CA ASP A 371 26.92 11.25 -15.45
C ASP A 371 26.67 12.59 -16.14
N PRO A 372 26.04 12.64 -17.32
CA PRO A 372 25.86 13.88 -18.05
C PRO A 372 25.06 14.95 -17.29
N VAL A 373 24.25 14.57 -16.28
CA VAL A 373 23.48 15.52 -15.48
C VAL A 373 24.35 16.23 -14.43
N MET A 374 25.44 15.59 -13.99
CA MET A 374 26.32 16.09 -12.94
C MET A 374 27.54 16.85 -13.48
N GLU A 375 27.84 16.75 -14.79
CA GLU A 375 28.98 17.42 -15.41
C GLU A 375 28.62 18.86 -15.81
N VAL A 376 29.40 19.84 -15.36
CA VAL A 376 29.23 21.26 -15.68
C VAL A 376 30.42 21.76 -16.52
N GLY A 377 30.14 22.56 -17.55
CA GLY A 377 31.14 23.17 -18.44
C GLY A 377 31.34 22.44 -19.76
N GLU A 378 32.12 23.03 -20.67
CA GLU A 378 32.29 22.48 -22.03
C GLU A 378 33.43 21.45 -22.12
N ASN A 379 34.43 21.54 -21.24
CA ASN A 379 35.72 20.84 -21.34
C ASN A 379 35.89 19.60 -20.45
N TRP A 380 34.88 19.22 -19.65
CA TRP A 380 34.96 18.05 -18.75
C TRP A 380 35.25 16.73 -19.50
N HIS A 381 34.86 16.65 -20.76
CA HIS A 381 35.07 15.48 -21.61
C HIS A 381 36.56 15.19 -21.85
N LEU A 382 37.44 16.21 -21.81
CA LEU A 382 38.89 16.03 -21.94
C LEU A 382 39.47 15.29 -20.73
N ALA A 383 39.01 15.60 -19.51
CA ALA A 383 39.44 14.91 -18.30
C ALA A 383 39.06 13.41 -18.32
N ILE A 384 37.90 13.06 -18.91
CA ILE A 384 37.50 11.66 -19.10
C ILE A 384 38.40 10.96 -20.13
N GLN A 385 38.80 11.66 -21.20
CA GLN A 385 39.74 11.11 -22.18
C GLN A 385 41.11 10.86 -21.57
N GLU A 386 41.63 11.82 -20.80
CA GLU A 386 42.91 11.69 -20.10
C GLU A 386 42.88 10.56 -19.08
N ALA A 387 41.81 10.41 -18.30
CA ALA A 387 41.68 9.32 -17.33
C ALA A 387 41.74 7.91 -17.98
N ILE A 388 41.21 7.76 -19.20
CA ILE A 388 41.29 6.51 -19.97
C ILE A 388 42.72 6.28 -20.46
N LEU A 389 43.37 7.32 -20.99
CA LEU A 389 44.76 7.24 -21.46
C LEU A 389 45.74 6.96 -20.31
N GLU A 390 45.49 7.50 -19.12
CA GLU A 390 46.27 7.22 -17.92
C GLU A 390 46.13 5.76 -17.47
N LYS A 391 44.89 5.26 -17.42
CA LYS A 391 44.62 3.88 -17.04
C LYS A 391 45.17 2.86 -18.02
N CYS A 392 45.24 3.23 -19.30
CA CYS A 392 45.79 2.43 -20.38
C CYS A 392 47.18 2.94 -20.81
N SER A 393 47.96 3.51 -19.89
CA SER A 393 49.29 4.07 -20.19
C SER A 393 50.29 3.03 -20.69
N ASP A 394 50.06 1.76 -20.36
CA ASP A 394 50.81 0.61 -20.86
C ASP A 394 50.43 0.22 -22.31
N ASN A 395 49.39 0.82 -22.88
CA ASN A 395 48.84 0.49 -24.17
C ASN A 395 49.08 1.59 -25.22
N ASP A 396 49.93 1.27 -26.19
CA ASP A 396 50.35 2.21 -27.23
C ASP A 396 49.47 2.15 -28.48
N GLY A 397 48.34 1.44 -28.41
CA GLY A 397 47.48 1.20 -29.56
C GLY A 397 46.23 2.06 -29.62
N ILE A 398 45.95 2.95 -28.66
CA ILE A 398 44.72 3.78 -28.67
C ILE A 398 44.91 4.94 -29.65
N VAL A 399 44.04 5.08 -30.67
CA VAL A 399 44.20 6.11 -31.73
C VAL A 399 43.10 7.16 -31.74
N HIS A 400 41.92 6.85 -31.19
CA HIS A 400 40.81 7.79 -31.16
C HIS A 400 39.88 7.48 -29.98
N ILE A 401 39.50 8.53 -29.24
CA ILE A 401 38.55 8.45 -28.13
C ILE A 401 37.46 9.50 -28.38
N ALA A 402 36.20 9.06 -28.33
CA ALA A 402 35.04 9.95 -28.42
C ALA A 402 34.12 9.75 -27.21
N VAL A 403 33.84 10.84 -26.51
CA VAL A 403 32.93 10.88 -25.35
C VAL A 403 31.54 11.31 -25.82
N ASP A 404 30.52 10.50 -25.54
CA ASP A 404 29.13 10.79 -25.94
C ASP A 404 28.44 11.62 -24.87
N LYS A 405 28.54 12.96 -24.96
CA LYS A 405 28.01 13.91 -23.95
C LYS A 405 26.51 13.73 -23.67
N ASN A 406 25.73 13.20 -24.61
CA ASN A 406 24.28 13.02 -24.49
C ASN A 406 23.89 11.65 -23.93
N SER A 407 24.84 10.73 -23.76
CA SER A 407 24.56 9.39 -23.28
C SER A 407 24.25 9.38 -21.78
N ARG A 408 22.99 9.10 -21.42
CA ARG A 408 22.56 8.88 -20.01
C ARG A 408 23.32 7.77 -19.29
N GLU A 409 23.86 6.79 -20.03
CA GLU A 409 24.69 5.71 -19.47
C GLU A 409 26.17 6.10 -19.26
N GLY A 410 26.57 7.34 -19.56
CA GLY A 410 27.97 7.77 -19.48
C GLY A 410 28.89 7.01 -20.43
N CYS A 411 28.58 6.98 -21.74
CA CYS A 411 29.29 6.14 -22.71
C CYS A 411 30.52 6.85 -23.31
N VAL A 412 31.61 6.11 -23.44
CA VAL A 412 32.83 6.50 -24.16
C VAL A 412 33.20 5.45 -25.20
N TYR A 413 33.67 5.88 -26.35
CA TYR A 413 33.99 5.03 -27.50
C TYR A 413 35.46 5.14 -27.85
N VAL A 414 36.16 4.01 -27.85
CA VAL A 414 37.61 3.96 -28.11
C VAL A 414 37.90 3.13 -29.34
N LYS A 415 38.77 3.62 -30.23
CA LYS A 415 39.34 2.89 -31.37
C LYS A 415 40.82 2.64 -31.09
N CYS A 416 41.26 1.40 -31.31
CA CYS A 416 42.66 0.99 -31.26
C CYS A 416 43.19 0.61 -32.65
N LEU A 417 44.52 0.50 -32.79
CA LEU A 417 45.20 0.04 -34.01
C LEU A 417 44.88 -1.41 -34.36
N SER A 418 44.88 -2.30 -33.37
CA SER A 418 44.59 -3.73 -33.55
C SER A 418 43.66 -4.26 -32.46
N ALA A 419 43.09 -5.45 -32.71
CA ALA A 419 42.25 -6.13 -31.73
C ALA A 419 43.03 -6.56 -30.47
N GLU A 420 44.35 -6.78 -30.56
CA GLU A 420 45.18 -7.11 -29.40
C GLU A 420 45.31 -5.93 -28.45
N HIS A 421 45.53 -4.73 -29.00
CA HIS A 421 45.58 -3.49 -28.23
C HIS A 421 44.23 -3.17 -27.59
N SER A 422 43.10 -3.42 -28.28
CA SER A 422 41.79 -3.27 -27.66
C SER A 422 41.55 -4.30 -26.56
N GLY A 423 42.11 -5.51 -26.68
CA GLY A 423 42.19 -6.51 -25.62
C GLY A 423 42.91 -6.03 -24.37
N LYS A 424 44.06 -5.39 -24.55
CA LYS A 424 44.84 -4.84 -23.44
C LYS A 424 44.08 -3.72 -22.72
N ALA A 425 43.49 -2.78 -23.46
CA ALA A 425 42.62 -1.74 -22.90
C ALA A 425 41.38 -2.33 -22.21
N PHE A 426 40.75 -3.35 -22.79
CA PHE A 426 39.62 -4.04 -22.19
C PHE A 426 39.99 -4.59 -20.81
N LYS A 427 41.16 -5.22 -20.67
CA LYS A 427 41.62 -5.80 -19.41
C LYS A 427 41.90 -4.74 -18.33
N ALA A 428 42.38 -3.56 -18.72
CA ALA A 428 42.64 -2.47 -17.78
C ALA A 428 41.35 -1.77 -17.29
N LEU A 429 40.35 -1.66 -18.17
CA LEU A 429 39.15 -0.85 -17.93
C LEU A 429 37.95 -1.66 -17.43
N HIS A 430 37.78 -2.90 -17.91
CA HIS A 430 36.60 -3.69 -17.56
C HIS A 430 36.62 -4.12 -16.10
N GLY A 431 35.51 -3.89 -15.39
CA GLY A 431 35.40 -4.25 -13.98
C GLY A 431 36.17 -3.32 -13.05
N SER A 432 36.71 -2.21 -13.55
CA SER A 432 37.38 -1.19 -12.74
C SER A 432 36.37 -0.21 -12.13
N TRP A 433 36.68 0.32 -10.95
CA TRP A 433 35.94 1.40 -10.32
C TRP A 433 36.54 2.75 -10.71
N PHE A 434 35.71 3.68 -11.16
CA PHE A 434 36.06 5.05 -11.50
C PHE A 434 35.02 5.99 -10.91
N ASP A 435 35.45 6.96 -10.10
CA ASP A 435 34.54 7.95 -9.47
C ASP A 435 33.33 7.32 -8.74
N GLY A 436 33.60 6.24 -7.98
CA GLY A 436 32.56 5.50 -7.25
C GLY A 436 31.62 4.66 -8.13
N LYS A 437 31.91 4.52 -9.44
CA LYS A 437 31.08 3.80 -10.41
C LYS A 437 31.83 2.63 -11.02
N LEU A 438 31.12 1.51 -11.18
CA LEU A 438 31.67 0.32 -11.83
C LEU A 438 31.64 0.48 -13.36
N VAL A 439 32.82 0.45 -13.97
CA VAL A 439 33.02 0.60 -15.41
C VAL A 439 32.85 -0.75 -16.11
N THR A 440 32.06 -0.76 -17.18
CA THR A 440 31.86 -1.96 -18.01
C THR A 440 32.23 -1.67 -19.46
N VAL A 441 32.85 -2.65 -20.11
CA VAL A 441 33.38 -2.50 -21.48
C VAL A 441 32.77 -3.58 -22.36
N LYS A 442 32.44 -3.23 -23.60
CA LYS A 442 31.99 -4.17 -24.64
C LYS A 442 32.73 -3.89 -25.95
N TYR A 443 33.02 -4.95 -26.71
CA TYR A 443 33.55 -4.82 -28.06
C TYR A 443 32.51 -4.23 -29.01
N LEU A 444 32.96 -3.36 -29.90
CA LEU A 444 32.17 -2.73 -30.96
C LEU A 444 32.78 -3.04 -32.32
N ARG A 445 31.96 -3.31 -33.34
CA ARG A 445 32.44 -3.52 -34.71
C ARG A 445 33.00 -2.23 -35.30
N LEU A 446 34.09 -2.35 -36.05
CA LEU A 446 34.80 -1.23 -36.66
C LEU A 446 33.89 -0.41 -37.59
N ASP A 447 33.12 -1.08 -38.45
CA ASP A 447 32.21 -0.42 -39.40
C ASP A 447 31.19 0.49 -38.68
N ARG A 448 30.61 0.00 -37.57
CA ARG A 448 29.66 0.76 -36.76
C ARG A 448 30.33 1.94 -36.04
N TYR A 449 31.61 1.79 -35.67
CA TYR A 449 32.37 2.88 -35.08
C TYR A 449 32.58 4.00 -36.11
N HIS A 450 33.02 3.68 -37.33
CA HIS A 450 33.26 4.66 -38.39
C HIS A 450 31.99 5.33 -38.89
N GLN A 451 30.87 4.59 -38.95
CA GLN A 451 29.55 5.19 -39.24
C GLN A 451 29.15 6.26 -38.22
N ARG A 452 29.51 6.07 -36.94
CA ARG A 452 29.18 7.02 -35.86
C ARG A 452 30.19 8.16 -35.76
N PHE A 453 31.47 7.85 -36.01
CA PHE A 453 32.59 8.77 -35.86
C PHE A 453 33.44 8.73 -37.14
N PRO A 454 33.01 9.40 -38.23
CA PRO A 454 33.74 9.40 -39.50
C PRO A 454 35.14 10.00 -39.39
N GLN A 455 35.36 10.92 -38.45
CA GLN A 455 36.67 11.51 -38.15
C GLN A 455 37.71 10.45 -37.75
N ALA A 456 37.28 9.30 -37.22
CA ALA A 456 38.17 8.25 -36.78
C ALA A 456 38.75 7.41 -37.93
N LEU A 457 38.31 7.60 -39.18
CA LEU A 457 38.83 6.88 -40.35
C LEU A 457 40.31 7.22 -40.60
N GLY A 458 40.69 8.49 -40.48
CA GLY A 458 42.07 8.96 -40.66
C GLY A 458 42.96 8.85 -39.43
N CYS A 459 42.41 8.51 -38.26
CA CYS A 459 43.17 8.43 -37.01
C CYS A 459 43.94 7.12 -36.89
N ASN A 460 45.25 7.20 -37.15
CA ASN A 460 46.20 6.08 -37.04
C ASN A 460 47.38 6.39 -36.09
N THR A 461 47.49 7.62 -35.60
CA THR A 461 48.53 8.03 -34.66
C THR A 461 48.10 7.66 -33.23
N PRO A 462 48.92 6.91 -32.48
CA PRO A 462 48.65 6.63 -31.08
C PRO A 462 48.51 7.89 -30.23
N LEU A 463 47.44 7.95 -29.46
CA LEU A 463 47.23 8.95 -28.41
C LEU A 463 48.05 8.55 -27.19
N LYS A 464 48.78 9.50 -26.65
CA LYS A 464 49.50 9.37 -25.39
C LYS A 464 48.90 10.33 -24.38
N PRO A 465 48.92 9.98 -23.08
CA PRO A 465 48.64 10.96 -22.05
C PRO A 465 49.63 12.12 -22.18
N SER A 466 49.16 13.35 -21.99
CA SER A 466 50.00 14.56 -22.00
C SER A 466 51.12 14.41 -20.95
N SER A 467 52.38 14.54 -21.40
CA SER A 467 53.57 14.02 -20.69
C SER A 467 53.91 14.70 -19.35
N SER A 468 54.49 13.89 -18.46
CA SER A 468 55.16 14.19 -17.19
C SER A 468 54.32 14.89 -16.12
N CYS A 469 53.57 14.08 -15.39
CA CYS A 469 53.75 13.98 -13.96
C CYS A 469 52.93 12.77 -13.51
N MET A 470 53.41 12.01 -12.54
CA MET A 470 52.52 11.25 -11.64
C MET A 470 51.67 12.21 -10.77
N ASN A 471 51.20 13.32 -11.38
CA ASN A 471 50.71 14.56 -10.77
C ASN A 471 50.24 15.64 -11.82
N SER A 472 50.10 15.36 -13.13
CA SER A 472 49.89 16.39 -14.17
C SER A 472 48.43 16.38 -14.60
N MET A 473 47.55 16.73 -13.67
CA MET A 473 46.65 17.87 -13.90
C MET A 473 47.10 19.15 -13.16
N SER A 474 48.35 19.24 -12.68
CA SER A 474 48.87 20.42 -11.96
C SER A 474 49.87 21.32 -12.73
N ARG A 475 50.23 21.04 -13.99
CA ARG A 475 51.33 21.77 -14.69
C ARG A 475 51.09 22.26 -16.12
N LEU A 476 49.85 22.52 -16.54
CA LEU A 476 49.59 23.18 -17.84
C LEU A 476 49.46 24.72 -17.76
N ASN A 477 49.69 25.33 -16.58
CA ASN A 477 49.55 26.78 -16.36
C ASN A 477 50.85 27.55 -16.12
N GLN A 478 52.04 27.04 -16.49
CA GLN A 478 53.32 27.73 -16.22
C GLN A 478 54.14 28.14 -17.45
N ARG A 479 53.52 28.38 -18.61
CA ARG A 479 54.27 28.98 -19.74
C ARG A 479 53.49 30.03 -20.51
N SER A 480 53.15 31.11 -19.83
CA SER A 480 52.80 32.38 -20.46
C SER A 480 52.94 33.56 -19.50
N SER A 481 54.17 33.82 -19.01
CA SER A 481 54.56 35.13 -18.48
C SER A 481 56.02 35.14 -17.99
N THR A 482 56.97 35.12 -18.93
CA THR A 482 58.29 35.73 -18.68
C THR A 482 58.53 36.80 -19.74
N SER A 483 58.24 38.04 -19.38
CA SER A 483 58.89 39.23 -19.93
C SER A 483 58.55 40.47 -19.07
N SER A 484 59.56 41.33 -18.93
CA SER A 484 59.57 42.75 -18.48
C SER A 484 59.45 43.10 -16.98
N SER A 485 60.63 43.39 -16.37
CA SER A 485 61.08 44.67 -15.77
C SER A 485 60.13 45.42 -14.80
N LEU A 486 60.52 45.99 -13.65
CA LEU A 486 61.72 46.77 -13.29
C LEU A 486 61.88 46.77 -11.74
N GLY A 487 63.13 46.89 -11.28
CA GLY A 487 63.44 47.21 -9.88
C GLY A 487 63.31 48.70 -9.55
N PHE A 488 63.08 48.98 -8.28
CA PHE A 488 63.41 50.22 -7.61
C PHE A 488 63.89 49.91 -6.19
N SER A 489 65.21 49.92 -6.01
CA SER A 489 65.97 50.40 -4.85
C SER A 489 67.40 50.63 -5.30
#